data_AF-A0AAD1SQQ7-F1
#
_entry.id   AF-A0AAD1SQQ7-F1
#
_cell.length_a   1.000
_cell.length_b   1.000
_cell.length_c   1.000
_cell.angle_alpha   90.00
_cell.angle_beta   90.00
_cell.angle_gamma   90.00
#
_symmetry.space_group_name_H-M   'P 1'
#
loop_
_entity.id
_entity.type
_entity.pdbx_description
1 polymer ?
#
loop_
_entity_poly.entity_id
_entity_poly.type
_entity_poly.pdbx_seq_one_letter_code
_entity_poly.pdbx_strand_id
1 'polypeptide(L)'
;MNTDEGAVVYALHPSCRGGDHYLSAFGHFYIIDQSRGVYRKTTNMNTYEDGVEYTLHPNCRDGLYYFGVKNYYYFVKPHDEWGVQYYKCTDFSKDENGGSFSINPTVTNFVPGGLALIRGPSFGVWECIKTITNDSQSPITWTNKINKKVGYEKEKMSSIEHNWNVSATVSAETGGLSALVVKSQFSLSTSYGGSSVNTERENWNEVTETEETISLTVKPNEKIYVWQYKLGLGKEAVLFCRDMKFDDDPKPPTENPLPPAN
;
A
#
# COMPACT_ATOMS: atom_id res chain seq x y z
N MET A 1 1.65 -13.59 -29.19
CA MET A 1 2.64 -13.84 -28.14
C MET A 1 4.00 -13.65 -28.77
N ASN A 2 4.76 -12.64 -28.34
CA ASN A 2 6.19 -12.60 -28.59
C ASN A 2 6.81 -13.43 -27.47
N THR A 3 7.48 -14.55 -27.79
CA THR A 3 7.95 -15.50 -26.78
C THR A 3 9.24 -15.08 -26.10
N ASP A 4 9.84 -13.94 -26.48
CA ASP A 4 11.11 -13.44 -25.95
C ASP A 4 12.27 -14.46 -25.97
N GLU A 5 12.10 -15.57 -26.69
CA GLU A 5 13.01 -16.73 -26.74
C GLU A 5 14.39 -16.39 -27.31
N GLY A 6 14.54 -15.21 -27.93
CA GLY A 6 15.80 -14.66 -28.43
C GLY A 6 16.31 -13.44 -27.67
N ALA A 7 15.73 -13.07 -26.53
CA ALA A 7 16.20 -11.93 -25.76
C ALA A 7 17.60 -12.17 -25.21
N VAL A 8 18.46 -11.17 -25.40
CA VAL A 8 19.80 -11.14 -24.82
C VAL A 8 19.76 -10.19 -23.64
N VAL A 9 20.09 -10.70 -22.45
CA VAL A 9 20.19 -9.90 -21.23
C VAL A 9 21.57 -9.25 -21.17
N TYR A 10 21.60 -7.92 -21.17
CA TYR A 10 22.83 -7.15 -21.01
C TYR A 10 22.92 -6.57 -19.61
N ALA A 11 24.13 -6.54 -19.05
CA ALA A 11 24.37 -5.80 -17.82
C ALA A 11 24.28 -4.29 -18.08
N LEU A 12 23.71 -3.55 -17.13
CA LEU A 12 23.76 -2.08 -17.18
C LEU A 12 25.20 -1.61 -16.98
N HIS A 13 25.62 -0.62 -17.75
CA HIS A 13 26.84 0.15 -17.50
C HIS A 13 26.82 0.71 -16.07
N PRO A 14 27.94 0.81 -15.34
CA PRO A 14 27.97 1.40 -14.00
C PRO A 14 27.28 2.77 -13.91
N SER A 15 27.50 3.65 -14.90
CA SER A 15 26.85 4.97 -14.98
C SER A 15 25.35 4.92 -15.26
N CYS A 16 24.80 3.76 -15.64
CA CYS A 16 23.37 3.55 -15.85
C CYS A 16 22.68 2.92 -14.63
N ARG A 17 23.39 2.64 -13.55
CA ARG A 17 22.81 1.97 -12.37
C ARG A 17 22.30 2.99 -11.35
N GLY A 18 21.50 2.50 -10.40
CA GLY A 18 21.07 3.25 -9.21
C GLY A 18 20.10 4.39 -9.48
N GLY A 19 19.41 4.40 -10.63
CA GLY A 19 18.24 5.27 -10.79
C GLY A 19 17.04 4.75 -10.03
N ASP A 20 16.20 5.68 -9.55
CA ASP A 20 14.89 5.40 -8.97
C ASP A 20 13.89 4.95 -10.03
N HIS A 21 13.97 5.54 -11.24
CA HIS A 21 13.09 5.20 -12.37
C HIS A 21 13.85 5.09 -13.69
N TYR A 22 13.38 4.22 -14.56
CA TYR A 22 13.90 4.00 -15.91
C TYR A 22 12.78 4.10 -16.93
N LEU A 23 13.01 4.86 -18.01
CA LEU A 23 12.05 4.96 -19.10
C LEU A 23 12.76 5.09 -20.46
N SER A 24 12.01 4.88 -21.52
CA SER A 24 12.45 5.09 -22.90
C SER A 24 11.50 6.04 -23.62
N ALA A 25 12.05 7.04 -24.31
CA ALA A 25 11.32 8.00 -25.14
C ALA A 25 12.28 8.62 -26.16
N PHE A 26 11.77 9.16 -27.27
CA PHE A 26 12.61 9.87 -28.25
C PHE A 26 13.86 9.09 -28.73
N GLY A 27 13.84 7.75 -28.73
CA GLY A 27 14.99 6.92 -29.10
C GLY A 27 16.13 6.88 -28.05
N HIS A 28 15.88 7.31 -26.82
CA HIS A 28 16.84 7.31 -25.73
C HIS A 28 16.28 6.62 -24.48
N PHE A 29 17.18 6.18 -23.62
CA PHE A 29 16.90 5.74 -22.26
C PHE A 29 17.16 6.89 -21.28
N TYR A 30 16.29 7.00 -20.28
CA TYR A 30 16.35 8.01 -19.24
C TYR A 30 16.33 7.33 -17.89
N ILE A 31 17.19 7.82 -16.99
CA ILE A 31 17.41 7.26 -15.66
C ILE A 31 17.25 8.39 -14.66
N ILE A 32 16.16 8.35 -13.90
CA ILE A 32 15.81 9.38 -12.92
C ILE A 32 16.49 9.07 -11.59
N ASP A 33 17.13 10.07 -10.99
CA ASP A 33 17.68 10.01 -9.64
C ASP A 33 17.09 11.19 -8.86
N GLN A 34 15.96 10.91 -8.21
CA GLN A 34 15.16 11.90 -7.47
C GLN A 34 15.94 12.41 -6.26
N SER A 35 16.69 11.52 -5.59
CA SER A 35 17.50 11.86 -4.42
C SER A 35 18.55 12.95 -4.74
N ARG A 36 19.16 12.87 -5.93
CA ARG A 36 20.12 13.87 -6.43
C ARG A 36 19.45 14.99 -7.23
N GLY A 37 18.17 14.86 -7.57
CA GLY A 37 17.43 15.82 -8.39
C GLY A 37 17.97 15.93 -9.83
N VAL A 38 18.44 14.82 -10.39
CA VAL A 38 19.01 14.76 -11.75
C VAL A 38 18.39 13.63 -12.57
N TYR A 39 18.54 13.69 -13.89
CA TYR A 39 18.31 12.55 -14.76
C TYR A 39 19.48 12.36 -15.72
N ARG A 40 19.77 11.10 -16.04
CA ARG A 40 20.75 10.71 -17.05
C ARG A 40 20.02 10.27 -18.32
N LYS A 41 20.60 10.59 -19.48
CA LYS A 41 20.11 10.23 -20.81
C LYS A 41 21.21 9.47 -21.56
N THR A 42 20.87 8.39 -22.25
CA THR A 42 21.81 7.61 -23.08
C THR A 42 21.08 6.92 -24.24
N THR A 43 21.77 6.63 -25.34
CA THR A 43 21.25 5.80 -26.44
C THR A 43 21.42 4.30 -26.17
N ASN A 44 22.34 3.90 -25.29
CA ASN A 44 22.63 2.51 -24.98
C ASN A 44 23.00 2.32 -23.50
N MET A 45 22.16 1.61 -22.75
CA MET A 45 22.38 1.41 -21.31
C MET A 45 23.52 0.44 -20.97
N ASN A 46 24.00 -0.38 -21.92
CA ASN A 46 25.12 -1.31 -21.71
C ASN A 46 26.48 -0.57 -21.79
N THR A 47 26.59 0.41 -22.68
CA THR A 47 27.84 1.15 -22.94
C THR A 47 27.82 2.59 -22.43
N TYR A 48 26.67 3.10 -22.01
CA TYR A 48 26.43 4.52 -21.69
C TYR A 48 26.79 5.47 -22.85
N GLU A 49 26.51 5.02 -24.07
CA GLU A 49 26.74 5.78 -25.30
C GLU A 49 25.91 7.07 -25.30
N ASP A 50 26.50 8.18 -25.78
CA ASP A 50 25.93 9.53 -25.73
C ASP A 50 25.40 9.93 -24.35
N GLY A 51 26.01 9.39 -23.30
CA GLY A 51 25.63 9.58 -21.91
C GLY A 51 25.77 11.04 -21.46
N VAL A 52 24.66 11.65 -21.04
CA VAL A 52 24.63 13.01 -20.47
C VAL A 52 23.77 13.04 -19.22
N GLU A 53 24.16 13.85 -18.22
CA GLU A 53 23.37 14.12 -17.03
C GLU A 53 22.82 15.55 -17.06
N TYR A 54 21.57 15.71 -16.66
CA TYR A 54 20.86 16.98 -16.57
C TYR A 54 20.21 17.14 -15.20
N THR A 55 20.12 18.36 -14.72
CA THR A 55 19.32 18.67 -13.53
C THR A 55 17.83 18.55 -13.85
N LEU A 56 17.06 17.90 -12.98
CA LEU A 56 15.60 17.88 -13.06
C LEU A 56 15.06 19.27 -12.70
N HIS A 57 14.16 19.77 -13.54
CA HIS A 57 13.35 20.93 -13.21
C HIS A 57 12.55 20.66 -11.92
N PRO A 58 12.41 21.63 -10.99
CA PRO A 58 11.69 21.43 -9.74
C PRO A 58 10.31 20.78 -9.89
N ASN A 59 9.53 21.18 -10.91
CA ASN A 59 8.20 20.61 -11.18
C ASN A 59 8.21 19.13 -11.58
N CYS A 60 9.37 18.60 -11.97
CA CYS A 60 9.55 17.24 -12.48
C CYS A 60 10.30 16.33 -11.49
N ARG A 61 10.53 16.76 -10.24
CA ARG A 61 11.29 15.99 -9.23
C ARG A 61 10.47 14.99 -8.44
N ASP A 62 9.19 15.29 -8.23
CA ASP A 62 8.34 14.56 -7.28
C ASP A 62 7.38 13.57 -7.97
N GLY A 63 7.82 12.95 -9.05
CA GLY A 63 7.05 11.91 -9.72
C GLY A 63 7.10 10.59 -8.96
N LEU A 64 5.96 9.94 -8.81
CA LEU A 64 5.84 8.59 -8.28
C LEU A 64 6.18 7.52 -9.33
N TYR A 65 5.84 7.79 -10.60
CA TYR A 65 6.07 6.88 -11.73
C TYR A 65 6.42 7.68 -12.96
N TYR A 66 7.58 7.45 -13.56
CA TYR A 66 7.99 8.10 -14.81
C TYR A 66 7.86 7.13 -15.99
N PHE A 67 7.30 7.60 -17.11
CA PHE A 67 7.15 6.78 -18.31
C PHE A 67 7.16 7.64 -19.58
N GLY A 68 7.55 7.01 -20.69
CA GLY A 68 7.62 7.67 -22.00
C GLY A 68 6.55 7.12 -22.93
N VAL A 69 5.88 8.00 -23.67
CA VAL A 69 4.98 7.60 -24.76
C VAL A 69 5.23 8.50 -25.97
N LYS A 70 5.70 7.91 -27.07
CA LYS A 70 6.06 8.62 -28.31
C LYS A 70 7.08 9.75 -28.04
N ASN A 71 6.64 10.98 -28.21
CA ASN A 71 7.43 12.21 -28.12
C ASN A 71 7.07 13.03 -26.87
N TYR A 72 6.72 12.36 -25.78
CA TYR A 72 6.42 12.99 -24.50
C TYR A 72 6.93 12.14 -23.35
N TYR A 73 7.34 12.84 -22.30
CA TYR A 73 7.53 12.25 -20.99
C TYR A 73 6.30 12.47 -20.13
N TYR A 74 6.01 11.48 -19.31
CA TYR A 74 4.94 11.52 -18.35
C TYR A 74 5.46 11.14 -16.99
N PHE A 75 4.85 11.71 -15.95
CA PHE A 75 4.95 11.11 -14.64
C PHE A 75 3.69 11.30 -13.83
N VAL A 76 3.38 10.33 -12.99
CA VAL A 76 2.30 10.42 -12.02
C VAL A 76 2.82 11.17 -10.80
N LYS A 77 2.07 12.14 -10.27
CA LYS A 77 2.38 12.80 -8.99
C LYS A 77 1.13 12.99 -8.13
N PRO A 78 1.25 13.02 -6.80
CA PRO A 78 0.14 13.42 -5.94
C PRO A 78 -0.20 14.91 -6.18
N HIS A 79 -1.46 15.28 -5.98
CA HIS A 79 -1.96 16.65 -5.98
C HIS A 79 -2.97 16.84 -4.85
N ASP A 80 -2.77 17.86 -4.04
CA ASP A 80 -3.50 18.06 -2.77
C ASP A 80 -5.02 18.19 -2.94
N GLU A 81 -5.49 18.81 -4.02
CA GLU A 81 -6.93 19.10 -4.22
C GLU A 81 -7.68 18.00 -5.00
N TRP A 82 -6.99 17.21 -5.85
CA TRP A 82 -7.64 16.34 -6.85
C TRP A 82 -7.17 14.88 -6.83
N GLY A 83 -6.33 14.50 -5.86
CA GLY A 83 -5.82 13.13 -5.74
C GLY A 83 -4.59 12.91 -6.63
N VAL A 84 -4.66 11.98 -7.58
CA VAL A 84 -3.54 11.68 -8.48
C VAL A 84 -3.71 12.42 -9.80
N GLN A 85 -2.65 13.09 -10.24
CA GLN A 85 -2.54 13.62 -11.59
C GLN A 85 -1.37 13.00 -12.32
N TYR A 86 -1.46 12.94 -13.64
CA TYR A 86 -0.28 12.74 -14.46
C TYR A 86 0.14 14.06 -15.08
N TYR A 87 1.45 14.28 -15.08
CA TYR A 87 2.11 15.39 -15.71
C TYR A 87 2.63 14.94 -17.07
N LYS A 88 2.54 15.81 -18.07
CA LYS A 88 3.11 15.63 -19.41
C LYS A 88 4.11 16.73 -19.68
N CYS A 89 5.29 16.40 -20.19
CA CYS A 89 6.26 17.39 -20.68
C CYS A 89 7.11 16.82 -21.83
N THR A 90 7.97 17.65 -22.41
CA THR A 90 8.87 17.28 -23.52
C THR A 90 10.36 17.45 -23.19
N ASP A 91 10.68 18.02 -22.02
CA ASP A 91 12.03 18.17 -21.47
C ASP A 91 11.95 18.24 -19.93
N PHE A 92 12.48 17.24 -19.23
CA PHE A 92 12.50 17.24 -17.76
C PHE A 92 13.42 18.30 -17.14
N SER A 93 14.37 18.85 -17.89
CA SER A 93 15.29 19.90 -17.41
C SER A 93 14.70 21.30 -17.51
N LYS A 94 13.75 21.50 -18.44
CA LYS A 94 13.17 22.82 -18.75
C LYS A 94 11.67 22.93 -18.46
N ASP A 95 11.01 21.81 -18.18
CA ASP A 95 9.56 21.74 -18.04
C ASP A 95 8.79 22.27 -19.27
N GLU A 96 9.33 21.95 -20.45
CA GLU A 96 8.80 22.45 -21.72
C GLU A 96 7.51 21.70 -22.11
N ASN A 97 6.49 22.46 -22.50
CA ASN A 97 5.13 21.98 -22.83
C ASN A 97 4.46 21.21 -21.67
N GLY A 98 4.75 21.64 -20.44
CA GLY A 98 4.19 21.12 -19.20
C GLY A 98 2.66 21.21 -19.13
N GLY A 99 2.01 20.12 -18.73
CA GLY A 99 0.58 20.09 -18.47
C GLY A 99 0.21 19.02 -17.46
N SER A 100 -0.69 19.37 -16.53
CA SER A 100 -1.21 18.44 -15.54
C SER A 100 -2.62 17.97 -15.92
N PHE A 101 -2.89 16.69 -15.72
CA PHE A 101 -4.14 16.05 -16.09
C PHE A 101 -4.60 15.13 -14.96
N SER A 102 -5.88 15.16 -14.62
CA SER A 102 -6.43 14.27 -13.61
C SER A 102 -6.42 12.82 -14.08
N ILE A 103 -6.14 11.90 -13.14
CA ILE A 103 -6.39 10.47 -13.35
C ILE A 103 -7.82 10.18 -12.88
N ASN A 104 -8.57 9.43 -13.68
CA ASN A 104 -9.91 9.01 -13.28
C ASN A 104 -9.82 8.23 -11.95
N PRO A 105 -10.62 8.56 -10.92
CA PRO A 105 -10.56 7.90 -9.61
C PRO A 105 -10.64 6.37 -9.68
N THR A 106 -11.38 5.84 -10.65
CA THR A 106 -11.51 4.40 -10.89
C THR A 106 -10.16 3.74 -11.19
N VAL A 107 -9.27 4.42 -11.90
CA VAL A 107 -7.90 3.96 -12.23
C VAL A 107 -6.94 4.18 -11.06
N THR A 108 -7.16 5.25 -10.29
CA THR A 108 -6.33 5.60 -9.13
C THR A 108 -6.27 4.46 -8.10
N ASN A 109 -7.32 3.67 -7.92
CA ASN A 109 -7.33 2.50 -7.01
C ASN A 109 -6.17 1.52 -7.22
N PHE A 110 -5.57 1.46 -8.42
CA PHE A 110 -4.52 0.50 -8.80
C PHE A 110 -3.11 1.07 -8.77
N VAL A 111 -2.98 2.38 -8.61
CA VAL A 111 -1.67 3.01 -8.43
C VAL A 111 -1.28 2.83 -6.97
N PRO A 112 -0.04 2.42 -6.64
CA PRO A 112 0.40 2.35 -5.26
C PRO A 112 0.20 3.69 -4.54
N GLY A 113 -0.52 3.66 -3.43
CA GLY A 113 -0.94 4.84 -2.66
C GLY A 113 -2.25 5.50 -3.14
N GLY A 114 -2.83 5.04 -4.24
CA GLY A 114 -4.06 5.61 -4.77
C GLY A 114 -5.30 5.33 -3.92
N LEU A 115 -5.36 4.17 -3.24
CA LEU A 115 -6.41 3.93 -2.25
C LEU A 115 -6.34 4.93 -1.09
N ALA A 116 -5.13 5.34 -0.68
CA ALA A 116 -4.96 6.34 0.36
C ALA A 116 -5.50 7.73 -0.04
N LEU A 117 -5.48 8.04 -1.33
CA LEU A 117 -6.02 9.31 -1.85
C LEU A 117 -7.54 9.31 -1.94
N ILE A 118 -8.15 8.16 -2.23
CA ILE A 118 -9.62 8.06 -2.39
C ILE A 118 -10.30 7.81 -1.05
N ARG A 119 -9.74 6.93 -0.22
CA ARG A 119 -10.34 6.49 1.04
C ARG A 119 -9.68 7.09 2.27
N GLY A 120 -8.48 7.65 2.15
CA GLY A 120 -7.63 8.07 3.27
C GLY A 120 -6.54 7.04 3.57
N PRO A 121 -5.45 7.46 4.25
CA PRO A 121 -4.32 6.60 4.56
C PRO A 121 -4.76 5.38 5.36
N SER A 122 -3.98 4.31 5.23
CA SER A 122 -4.19 3.12 6.05
C SER A 122 -3.92 3.41 7.52
N PHE A 123 -4.64 2.69 8.38
CA PHE A 123 -4.44 2.72 9.81
C PHE A 123 -4.51 1.32 10.40
N GLY A 124 -3.90 1.16 11.57
CA GLY A 124 -4.08 0.01 12.42
C GLY A 124 -4.42 0.46 13.84
N VAL A 125 -5.39 -0.19 14.46
CA VAL A 125 -5.86 0.19 15.79
C VAL A 125 -6.36 -1.02 16.57
N TRP A 126 -6.18 -0.96 17.88
CA TRP A 126 -6.77 -1.91 18.82
C TRP A 126 -8.18 -1.46 19.24
N GLU A 127 -9.14 -2.35 19.10
CA GLU A 127 -10.53 -2.16 19.53
C GLU A 127 -10.81 -3.02 20.77
N CYS A 128 -11.35 -2.41 21.82
CA CYS A 128 -11.77 -3.15 23.02
C CYS A 128 -13.06 -3.90 22.69
N ILE A 129 -12.98 -5.23 22.58
CA ILE A 129 -14.12 -6.10 22.27
C ILE A 129 -14.78 -6.68 23.52
N LYS A 130 -14.07 -6.68 24.66
CA LYS A 130 -14.61 -7.16 25.93
C LYS A 130 -13.90 -6.50 27.12
N THR A 131 -14.65 -6.26 28.19
CA THR A 131 -14.09 -5.95 29.51
C THR A 131 -14.53 -7.04 30.49
N ILE A 132 -13.57 -7.53 31.27
CA ILE A 132 -13.74 -8.53 32.31
C ILE A 132 -13.44 -7.84 33.63
N THR A 133 -14.34 -7.95 34.60
CA THR A 133 -14.18 -7.29 35.90
C THR A 133 -14.27 -8.33 37.01
N ASN A 134 -13.42 -8.21 38.02
CA ASN A 134 -13.56 -8.93 39.27
C ASN A 134 -13.79 -7.95 40.42
N ASP A 135 -15.05 -7.75 40.80
CA ASP A 135 -15.41 -6.87 41.93
C ASP A 135 -15.34 -7.59 43.29
N SER A 136 -14.85 -8.83 43.33
CA SER A 136 -14.73 -9.60 44.58
C SER A 136 -13.39 -9.35 45.28
N GLN A 137 -13.31 -9.75 46.54
CA GLN A 137 -12.08 -9.65 47.35
C GLN A 137 -11.12 -10.84 47.16
N SER A 138 -11.48 -11.80 46.30
CA SER A 138 -10.69 -13.00 46.00
C SER A 138 -10.40 -13.09 44.49
N PRO A 139 -9.26 -13.66 44.06
CA PRO A 139 -9.02 -13.92 42.65
C PRO A 139 -10.13 -14.82 42.08
N ILE A 140 -10.62 -14.50 40.88
CA ILE A 140 -11.55 -15.35 40.16
C ILE A 140 -10.86 -15.99 38.96
N THR A 141 -11.19 -17.26 38.69
CA THR A 141 -10.86 -17.87 37.41
C THR A 141 -12.03 -17.61 36.47
N TRP A 142 -11.79 -16.83 35.43
CA TRP A 142 -12.76 -16.54 34.40
C TRP A 142 -12.51 -17.46 33.21
N THR A 143 -13.49 -18.30 32.88
CA THR A 143 -13.46 -19.18 31.71
C THR A 143 -14.73 -18.95 30.90
N ASN A 144 -14.59 -18.37 29.71
CA ASN A 144 -15.73 -18.04 28.86
C ASN A 144 -15.28 -17.94 27.40
N LYS A 145 -16.26 -17.92 26.51
CA LYS A 145 -16.04 -17.70 25.08
C LYS A 145 -16.00 -16.20 24.78
N ILE A 146 -15.04 -15.81 23.94
CA ILE A 146 -14.97 -14.48 23.34
C ILE A 146 -15.24 -14.62 21.84
N ASN A 147 -16.18 -13.80 21.36
CA ASN A 147 -16.46 -13.66 19.95
C ASN A 147 -15.53 -12.60 19.37
N LYS A 148 -14.76 -12.98 18.36
CA LYS A 148 -13.91 -12.05 17.61
C LYS A 148 -14.21 -12.15 16.12
N LYS A 149 -14.14 -11.02 15.42
CA LYS A 149 -14.32 -10.97 13.96
C LYS A 149 -13.00 -11.27 13.29
N VAL A 150 -12.94 -12.19 12.34
CA VAL A 150 -11.72 -12.46 11.59
C VAL A 150 -12.07 -12.49 10.12
N GLY A 151 -11.34 -11.70 9.33
CA GLY A 151 -11.54 -11.66 7.89
C GLY A 151 -11.70 -10.26 7.33
N TYR A 152 -12.01 -10.24 6.05
CA TYR A 152 -12.08 -9.08 5.19
C TYR A 152 -13.52 -8.62 4.98
N GLU A 153 -13.75 -7.32 5.13
CA GLU A 153 -15.06 -6.69 4.89
C GLU A 153 -15.22 -6.40 3.39
N LYS A 154 -15.79 -7.36 2.67
CA LYS A 154 -15.94 -7.31 1.21
C LYS A 154 -16.95 -6.25 0.76
N GLU A 155 -18.05 -6.03 1.48
CA GLU A 155 -19.11 -5.10 1.09
C GLU A 155 -18.59 -3.65 1.05
N LYS A 156 -17.87 -3.21 2.09
CA LYS A 156 -17.21 -1.90 2.15
C LYS A 156 -16.23 -1.70 1.01
N MET A 157 -15.60 -2.78 0.54
CA MET A 157 -14.54 -2.73 -0.46
C MET A 157 -15.03 -2.98 -1.89
N SER A 158 -16.29 -3.38 -2.07
CA SER A 158 -16.89 -3.65 -3.38
C SER A 158 -16.78 -2.49 -4.37
N SER A 159 -16.72 -1.24 -3.89
CA SER A 159 -16.54 -0.07 -4.75
C SER A 159 -15.13 0.09 -5.33
N ILE A 160 -14.12 -0.63 -4.82
CA ILE A 160 -12.77 -0.66 -5.42
C ILE A 160 -12.81 -1.23 -6.83
N GLU A 161 -13.64 -2.27 -7.03
CA GLU A 161 -13.84 -2.96 -8.31
C GLU A 161 -14.95 -2.34 -9.18
N HIS A 162 -15.61 -1.27 -8.72
CA HIS A 162 -16.78 -0.72 -9.42
C HIS A 162 -16.43 -0.26 -10.84
N ASN A 163 -17.15 -0.78 -11.85
CA ASN A 163 -16.94 -0.59 -13.30
C ASN A 163 -15.79 -1.39 -13.94
N TRP A 164 -15.21 -2.35 -13.22
CA TRP A 164 -14.18 -3.22 -13.76
C TRP A 164 -14.79 -4.52 -14.26
N ASN A 165 -14.59 -4.82 -15.55
CA ASN A 165 -14.90 -6.13 -16.11
C ASN A 165 -13.63 -6.96 -16.19
N VAL A 166 -13.22 -7.55 -15.06
CA VAL A 166 -12.05 -8.42 -15.00
C VAL A 166 -12.51 -9.84 -15.30
N SER A 167 -12.13 -10.37 -16.47
CA SER A 167 -12.27 -11.80 -16.78
C SER A 167 -11.23 -12.59 -15.99
N ALA A 168 -11.48 -12.77 -14.69
CA ALA A 168 -10.65 -13.61 -13.85
C ALA A 168 -10.78 -15.08 -14.31
N THR A 169 -9.88 -15.50 -15.19
CA THR A 169 -9.68 -16.92 -15.58
C THR A 169 -8.94 -17.70 -14.51
N VAL A 170 -8.38 -17.00 -13.52
CA VAL A 170 -7.77 -17.58 -12.33
C VAL A 170 -8.85 -17.64 -11.26
N SER A 171 -9.16 -18.85 -10.78
CA SER A 171 -9.93 -19.09 -9.57
C SER A 171 -9.21 -18.39 -8.41
N ALA A 172 -9.54 -17.13 -8.15
CA ALA A 172 -9.05 -16.40 -6.99
C ALA A 172 -9.80 -16.95 -5.75
N GLU A 173 -9.42 -18.16 -5.32
CA GLU A 173 -9.81 -18.73 -4.05
C GLU A 173 -9.07 -18.00 -2.93
N THR A 174 -9.53 -16.78 -2.63
CA THR A 174 -9.41 -15.98 -1.38
C THR A 174 -9.63 -14.50 -1.73
N GLY A 175 -10.68 -13.88 -1.20
CA GLY A 175 -10.82 -12.41 -1.11
C GLY A 175 -10.96 -11.55 -2.39
N GLY A 176 -10.80 -12.09 -3.60
CA GLY A 176 -10.98 -11.32 -4.86
C GLY A 176 -9.91 -10.26 -5.14
N LEU A 177 -10.12 -9.45 -6.18
CA LEU A 177 -9.17 -8.41 -6.61
C LEU A 177 -9.01 -7.29 -5.58
N SER A 178 -10.11 -6.89 -4.93
CA SER A 178 -10.11 -5.85 -3.89
C SER A 178 -9.20 -6.23 -2.73
N ALA A 179 -9.23 -7.49 -2.26
CA ALA A 179 -8.35 -7.95 -1.21
C ALA A 179 -6.86 -7.81 -1.60
N LEU A 180 -6.49 -8.16 -2.84
CA LEU A 180 -5.11 -8.00 -3.33
C LEU A 180 -4.67 -6.54 -3.37
N VAL A 181 -5.54 -5.64 -3.84
CA VAL A 181 -5.24 -4.20 -3.91
C VAL A 181 -5.09 -3.62 -2.49
N VAL A 182 -6.01 -3.95 -1.58
CA VAL A 182 -5.97 -3.46 -0.18
C VAL A 182 -4.76 -4.02 0.56
N LYS A 183 -4.47 -5.31 0.40
CA LYS A 183 -3.26 -5.96 0.93
C LYS A 183 -1.99 -5.25 0.46
N SER A 184 -1.92 -4.94 -0.84
CA SER A 184 -0.80 -4.18 -1.40
C SER A 184 -0.72 -2.79 -0.76
N GLN A 185 -1.84 -2.08 -0.61
CA GLN A 185 -1.86 -0.77 0.04
C GLN A 185 -1.35 -0.80 1.49
N PHE A 186 -1.66 -1.83 2.26
CA PHE A 186 -1.14 -1.98 3.63
C PHE A 186 0.37 -2.19 3.69
N SER A 187 0.94 -2.87 2.70
CA SER A 187 2.38 -3.13 2.61
C SER A 187 3.20 -1.88 2.27
N LEU A 188 2.59 -0.87 1.64
CA LEU A 188 3.30 0.35 1.27
C LEU A 188 3.77 1.14 2.48
N SER A 189 4.80 1.98 2.28
CA SER A 189 5.25 2.92 3.31
C SER A 189 4.23 4.02 3.57
N THR A 190 4.40 4.73 4.69
CA THR A 190 3.55 5.87 5.07
C THR A 190 3.60 7.02 4.07
N SER A 191 4.69 7.16 3.30
CA SER A 191 4.79 8.15 2.22
C SER A 191 3.79 7.89 1.08
N TYR A 192 3.31 6.65 0.92
CA TYR A 192 2.24 6.27 0.01
C TYR A 192 0.91 6.02 0.75
N GLY A 193 0.78 6.49 2.00
CA GLY A 193 -0.39 6.25 2.84
C GLY A 193 -0.60 4.79 3.24
N GLY A 194 0.42 3.95 3.14
CA GLY A 194 0.41 2.58 3.66
C GLY A 194 0.84 2.52 5.14
N SER A 195 0.85 1.30 5.70
CA SER A 195 1.18 1.04 7.12
C SER A 195 2.50 0.28 7.28
N SER A 196 3.18 -0.06 6.17
CA SER A 196 4.39 -0.89 6.15
C SER A 196 4.22 -2.24 6.86
N VAL A 197 3.05 -2.85 6.75
CA VAL A 197 2.73 -4.13 7.43
C VAL A 197 2.52 -5.26 6.43
N ASN A 198 2.92 -6.45 6.85
CA ASN A 198 2.68 -7.69 6.14
C ASN A 198 1.47 -8.41 6.74
N THR A 199 0.46 -8.63 5.91
CA THR A 199 -0.82 -9.27 6.24
C THR A 199 -1.00 -10.64 5.58
N GLU A 200 0.09 -11.30 5.16
CA GLU A 200 0.06 -12.63 4.52
C GLU A 200 -0.53 -13.72 5.43
N ARG A 201 -0.37 -13.56 6.75
CA ARG A 201 -0.87 -14.51 7.75
C ARG A 201 -2.31 -14.25 8.19
N GLU A 202 -2.90 -13.16 7.72
CA GLU A 202 -4.27 -12.77 8.06
C GLU A 202 -5.28 -13.44 7.11
N ASN A 203 -6.51 -13.57 7.60
CA ASN A 203 -7.58 -14.16 6.82
C ASN A 203 -8.15 -13.13 5.83
N TRP A 204 -8.04 -13.40 4.53
CA TRP A 204 -8.59 -12.57 3.47
C TRP A 204 -9.91 -13.10 2.90
N ASN A 205 -10.52 -14.11 3.53
CA ASN A 205 -11.91 -14.47 3.27
C ASN A 205 -12.86 -13.46 3.90
N GLU A 206 -14.12 -13.50 3.47
CA GLU A 206 -15.17 -12.65 4.03
C GLU A 206 -15.23 -12.80 5.55
N VAL A 207 -15.50 -11.68 6.22
CA VAL A 207 -15.48 -11.61 7.69
C VAL A 207 -16.40 -12.66 8.30
N THR A 208 -15.87 -13.39 9.27
CA THR A 208 -16.60 -14.38 10.06
C THR A 208 -16.46 -14.07 11.54
N GLU A 209 -17.47 -14.42 12.33
CA GLU A 209 -17.34 -14.44 13.78
C GLU A 209 -16.79 -15.79 14.22
N THR A 210 -15.70 -15.74 15.00
CA THR A 210 -15.03 -16.92 15.54
C THR A 210 -15.08 -16.88 17.06
N GLU A 211 -15.41 -18.02 17.66
CA GLU A 211 -15.42 -18.21 19.10
C GLU A 211 -14.08 -18.76 19.58
N GLU A 212 -13.48 -18.08 20.55
CA GLU A 212 -12.27 -18.57 21.24
C GLU A 212 -12.57 -18.71 22.73
N THR A 213 -12.33 -19.89 23.29
CA THR A 213 -12.47 -20.12 24.74
C THR A 213 -11.19 -19.68 25.44
N ILE A 214 -11.33 -18.75 26.37
CA ILE A 214 -10.20 -18.20 27.12
C ILE A 214 -10.43 -18.50 28.60
N SER A 215 -9.35 -18.89 29.26
CA SER A 215 -9.31 -19.06 30.71
C SER A 215 -8.19 -18.19 31.28
N LEU A 216 -8.54 -17.28 32.18
CA LEU A 216 -7.58 -16.37 32.83
C LEU A 216 -7.97 -16.10 34.28
N THR A 217 -6.98 -15.81 35.12
CA THR A 217 -7.19 -15.43 36.52
C THR A 217 -7.20 -13.91 36.64
N VAL A 218 -8.31 -13.35 37.16
CA VAL A 218 -8.45 -11.91 37.41
C VAL A 218 -8.29 -11.65 38.91
N LYS A 219 -7.40 -10.74 39.30
CA LYS A 219 -7.15 -10.42 40.71
C LYS A 219 -8.33 -9.66 41.33
N PRO A 220 -8.43 -9.61 42.67
CA PRO A 220 -9.45 -8.81 43.35
C PRO A 220 -9.47 -7.36 42.89
N ASN A 221 -10.67 -6.83 42.64
CA ASN A 221 -10.91 -5.44 42.25
C ASN A 221 -10.17 -4.99 40.96
N GLU A 222 -9.86 -5.93 40.06
CA GLU A 222 -9.13 -5.69 38.81
C GLU A 222 -10.07 -5.76 37.59
N LYS A 223 -9.70 -5.04 36.53
CA LYS A 223 -10.35 -5.08 35.22
C LYS A 223 -9.35 -5.51 34.17
N ILE A 224 -9.76 -6.42 33.30
CA ILE A 224 -9.00 -6.84 32.13
C ILE A 224 -9.78 -6.45 30.87
N TYR A 225 -9.10 -5.75 29.98
CA TYR A 225 -9.57 -5.32 28.68
C TYR A 225 -9.05 -6.29 27.62
N VAL A 226 -9.95 -6.76 26.77
CA VAL A 226 -9.64 -7.64 25.65
C VAL A 226 -9.68 -6.80 24.39
N TRP A 227 -8.52 -6.62 23.80
CA TRP A 227 -8.30 -5.81 22.61
C TRP A 227 -8.14 -6.71 21.40
N GLN A 228 -8.75 -6.34 20.29
CA GLN A 228 -8.55 -6.97 18.99
C GLN A 228 -7.99 -5.96 17.99
N TYR A 229 -6.97 -6.37 17.23
CA TYR A 229 -6.37 -5.50 16.23
C TYR A 229 -7.16 -5.52 14.91
N LYS A 230 -7.30 -4.35 14.29
CA LYS A 230 -7.90 -4.21 12.96
C LYS A 230 -7.14 -3.21 12.11
N LEU A 231 -7.13 -3.45 10.81
CA LEU A 231 -6.64 -2.52 9.80
C LEU A 231 -7.79 -1.89 9.04
N GLY A 232 -7.55 -0.67 8.57
CA GLY A 232 -8.53 0.08 7.79
C GLY A 232 -7.91 1.09 6.85
N LEU A 233 -8.76 1.71 6.03
CA LEU A 233 -8.42 2.79 5.12
C LEU A 233 -9.24 4.02 5.48
N GLY A 234 -8.57 5.13 5.78
CA GLY A 234 -9.17 6.36 6.27
C GLY A 234 -9.95 6.16 7.56
N LYS A 235 -11.28 6.03 7.46
CA LYS A 235 -12.18 5.82 8.60
C LYS A 235 -12.83 4.44 8.64
N GLU A 236 -12.63 3.64 7.60
CA GLU A 236 -13.28 2.35 7.45
C GLU A 236 -12.35 1.23 7.89
N ALA A 237 -12.76 0.43 8.88
CA ALA A 237 -12.12 -0.85 9.18
C ALA A 237 -12.49 -1.88 8.10
N VAL A 238 -11.48 -2.55 7.56
CA VAL A 238 -11.60 -3.43 6.39
C VAL A 238 -11.06 -4.83 6.64
N LEU A 239 -10.09 -4.99 7.54
CA LEU A 239 -9.50 -6.27 7.89
C LEU A 239 -9.48 -6.42 9.41
N PHE A 240 -10.18 -7.43 9.92
CA PHE A 240 -10.17 -7.78 11.33
C PHE A 240 -9.12 -8.88 11.54
N CYS A 241 -8.05 -8.53 12.26
CA CYS A 241 -6.88 -9.39 12.42
C CYS A 241 -7.14 -10.45 13.50
N ARG A 242 -6.38 -11.54 13.42
CA ARG A 242 -6.53 -12.68 14.36
C ARG A 242 -6.02 -12.39 15.77
N ASP A 243 -5.12 -11.42 15.92
CA ASP A 243 -4.41 -11.11 17.16
C ASP A 243 -5.33 -10.45 18.20
N MET A 244 -5.20 -10.92 19.44
CA MET A 244 -5.84 -10.34 20.61
C MET A 244 -4.80 -10.04 21.69
N LYS A 245 -5.07 -9.01 22.49
CA LYS A 245 -4.27 -8.67 23.67
C LYS A 245 -5.16 -8.51 24.89
N PHE A 246 -4.66 -8.96 26.02
CA PHE A 246 -5.32 -8.86 27.33
C PHE A 246 -4.47 -7.94 28.19
N ASP A 247 -5.06 -6.88 28.71
CA ASP A 247 -4.35 -5.84 29.45
C ASP A 247 -5.23 -5.30 30.58
N ASP A 248 -4.64 -4.79 31.65
CA ASP A 248 -5.35 -4.10 32.73
C ASP A 248 -5.47 -2.58 32.50
N ASP A 249 -4.75 -2.03 31.51
CA ASP A 249 -4.89 -0.65 31.08
C ASP A 249 -6.17 -0.44 30.23
N PRO A 250 -7.05 0.50 30.61
CA PRO A 250 -8.19 0.90 29.77
C PRO A 250 -7.81 1.57 28.44
N LYS A 251 -6.54 1.96 28.25
CA LYS A 251 -6.05 2.52 27.00
C LYS A 251 -5.70 1.43 26.00
N PRO A 252 -5.98 1.64 24.70
CA PRO A 252 -5.59 0.70 23.67
C PRO A 252 -4.07 0.48 23.66
N PRO A 253 -3.59 -0.74 23.44
CA PRO A 253 -2.18 -1.01 23.21
C PRO A 253 -1.63 -0.16 22.04
N THR A 254 -0.35 0.20 22.11
CA THR A 254 0.32 1.02 21.09
C THR A 254 1.14 0.21 20.09
N GLU A 255 1.43 -1.04 20.40
CA GLU A 255 2.23 -1.92 19.55
C GLU A 255 1.43 -2.42 18.35
N ASN A 256 2.11 -2.56 17.21
CA ASN A 256 1.54 -3.19 16.02
C ASN A 256 1.87 -4.68 16.06
N PRO A 257 0.87 -5.58 16.11
CA PRO A 257 1.13 -7.02 16.20
C PRO A 257 1.59 -7.63 14.86
N LEU A 258 1.47 -6.89 13.75
CA LEU A 258 1.79 -7.37 12.42
C LEU A 258 3.29 -7.20 12.10
N PRO A 259 3.91 -8.16 11.40
CA PRO A 259 5.28 -8.02 10.94
C PRO A 259 5.42 -6.89 9.91
N PRO A 260 6.61 -6.28 9.76
CA PRO A 260 6.84 -5.28 8.73
C PRO A 260 6.70 -5.87 7.33
N ALA A 261 6.29 -5.04 6.38
CA ALA A 261 6.38 -5.33 4.96
C ALA A 261 7.84 -5.28 4.50
N ASN A 262 8.20 -6.19 3.58
CA ASN A 262 9.53 -6.26 2.96
C ASN A 262 9.62 -5.38 1.73
#